data_AF-A0A953TIH7-F1
#
_entry.id   AF-A0A953TIH7-F1
#
_cell.length_a   1.000
_cell.length_b   1.000
_cell.length_c   1.000
_cell.angle_alpha   90.00
_cell.angle_beta   90.00
_cell.angle_gamma   90.00
#
_symmetry.space_group_name_H-M   'P 1'
#
loop_
_entity.id
_entity.type
_entity.pdbx_description
1 polymer ?
#
loop_
_entity_poly.entity_id
_entity_poly.type
_entity_poly.pdbx_seq_one_letter_code
_entity_poly.pdbx_strand_id
1 'polypeptide(L)'
;MMQTRHYTLIASPDLSFGELRGRLTELGWDMESASEKPILEGEPELAVFVHRTEDTRIHYTYNPVVHLRVLQFRGPRAESWHLKVAGGISALGAKDLHRLLDSIDLKHLLLGLFAAEELSEIEVIEQVARLCLNADARVARTAVRVRDSLLSGAVGRVATQLVEEQTQHPERSVWFAHLSQPELRKQVLRWLMRDFATSNASIDQTLRSALADSDPEVRITAVLATARLNAKNAGPALREAAIPTSTSEGADRRDRFFFERLRQTALRYLATESVAPNSKNHEGKREQFRKAIHGELEVRDDPTLLLHALITPLEPAEPPKRLPEEVENRDESYFLKRSGLALRWVPPVPHWLGEDPTGAPEPQNPIRRVTPNNGFFIAEIPLTTAMVFWSSEPDTEPPAAGNKNDASPFLCTYDVATHLCEVFSHLERASLHLPSADQWEMAARGPDGRRYPWGNCFRQDGQLAASPWGMKKGPQNVYEWTGDVGPAGSRIVCGGQATAPCAARHAVSAADAAAQGSLRFILEGEPD
;
A
#
# COMPACT_ATOMS: atom_id res chain seq x y z
N MET A 1 -31.82 -11.17 13.58
CA MET A 1 -31.50 -11.57 14.97
C MET A 1 -30.46 -10.60 15.49
N MET A 2 -30.80 -9.73 16.45
CA MET A 2 -29.78 -8.88 17.10
C MET A 2 -28.80 -9.80 17.83
N GLN A 3 -27.53 -9.79 17.43
CA GLN A 3 -26.47 -10.45 18.19
C GLN A 3 -26.51 -9.91 19.62
N THR A 4 -26.70 -10.80 20.59
CA THR A 4 -26.68 -10.45 22.01
C THR A 4 -25.24 -10.04 22.33
N ARG A 5 -25.01 -8.76 22.65
CA ARG A 5 -23.68 -8.26 23.03
C ARG A 5 -23.22 -9.02 24.27
N HIS A 6 -22.09 -9.71 24.16
CA HIS A 6 -21.44 -10.39 25.28
C HIS A 6 -20.22 -9.59 25.70
N TYR A 7 -20.02 -9.44 27.01
CA TYR A 7 -18.86 -8.77 27.58
C TYR A 7 -17.95 -9.82 28.20
N THR A 8 -16.67 -9.80 27.85
CA THR A 8 -15.69 -10.80 28.31
C THR A 8 -14.69 -10.15 29.26
N LEU A 9 -14.35 -10.86 30.32
CA LEU A 9 -13.29 -10.50 31.25
C LEU A 9 -12.40 -11.72 31.47
N ILE A 10 -11.08 -11.51 31.49
CA ILE A 10 -10.12 -12.57 31.77
C ILE A 10 -9.50 -12.32 33.12
N ALA A 11 -9.70 -13.21 34.09
CA ALA A 11 -9.09 -13.07 35.40
C ALA A 11 -7.59 -13.38 35.34
N SER A 12 -6.80 -12.69 36.16
CA SER A 12 -5.37 -12.95 36.28
C SER A 12 -5.11 -14.42 36.65
N PRO A 13 -4.07 -15.08 36.08
CA PRO A 13 -3.69 -16.43 36.46
C PRO A 13 -3.41 -16.60 37.95
N ASP A 14 -2.95 -15.52 38.59
CA ASP A 14 -2.61 -15.46 40.02
C ASP A 14 -3.85 -15.45 40.93
N LEU A 15 -5.03 -15.16 40.40
CA LEU A 15 -6.29 -15.18 41.16
C LEU A 15 -6.87 -16.59 41.17
N SER A 16 -6.96 -17.22 42.33
CA SER A 16 -7.58 -18.55 42.45
C SER A 16 -9.10 -18.51 42.23
N PHE A 17 -9.70 -19.63 41.83
CA PHE A 17 -11.18 -19.72 41.73
C PHE A 17 -11.89 -19.41 43.04
N GLY A 18 -11.32 -19.84 44.18
CA GLY A 18 -11.88 -19.58 45.50
C GLY A 18 -11.95 -18.08 45.80
N GLU A 19 -10.88 -17.33 45.51
CA GLU A 19 -10.84 -15.88 45.66
C GLU A 19 -11.78 -15.19 44.67
N LEU A 20 -11.77 -15.60 43.40
CA LEU A 20 -12.67 -15.09 42.37
C LEU A 20 -14.14 -15.25 42.81
N ARG A 21 -14.52 -16.45 43.24
CA ARG A 21 -15.86 -16.76 43.75
C ARG A 21 -16.20 -15.88 44.96
N GLY A 22 -15.28 -15.74 45.91
CA GLY A 22 -15.47 -14.88 47.09
C GLY A 22 -15.81 -13.44 46.68
N ARG A 23 -15.03 -12.86 45.76
CA ARG A 23 -15.26 -11.51 45.20
C ARG A 23 -16.59 -11.39 44.47
N LEU A 24 -16.95 -12.39 43.66
CA LEU A 24 -18.24 -12.43 42.98
C LEU A 24 -19.41 -12.49 43.99
N THR A 25 -19.29 -13.29 45.05
CA THR A 25 -20.30 -13.37 46.12
C THR A 25 -20.44 -12.07 46.90
N GLU A 26 -19.34 -11.37 47.20
CA GLU A 26 -19.36 -10.01 47.78
C GLU A 26 -20.14 -9.03 46.90
N LEU A 27 -20.09 -9.22 45.57
CA LEU A 27 -20.80 -8.41 44.58
C LEU A 27 -22.24 -8.87 44.30
N GLY A 28 -22.74 -9.88 45.01
CA GLY A 28 -24.13 -10.35 44.89
C GLY A 28 -24.35 -11.48 43.88
N TRP A 29 -23.28 -12.19 43.47
CA TRP A 29 -23.36 -13.33 42.56
C TRP A 29 -23.32 -14.66 43.32
N ASP A 30 -24.29 -15.52 43.02
CA ASP A 30 -24.35 -16.88 43.56
C ASP A 30 -24.03 -17.88 42.45
N MET A 31 -23.27 -18.92 42.81
CA MET A 31 -22.92 -20.00 41.89
C MET A 31 -24.12 -20.95 41.76
N GLU A 32 -24.69 -21.00 40.56
CA GLU A 32 -25.84 -21.84 40.22
C GLU A 32 -25.39 -23.27 39.92
N SER A 33 -24.31 -23.42 39.17
CA SER A 33 -23.74 -24.72 38.80
C SER A 33 -22.22 -24.64 38.62
N ALA A 34 -21.55 -25.78 38.81
CA ALA A 34 -20.13 -25.96 38.55
C ALA A 34 -19.86 -27.41 38.14
N SER A 35 -18.72 -27.65 37.48
CA SER A 35 -18.30 -28.99 37.06
C SER A 35 -18.06 -29.90 38.28
N GLU A 36 -18.65 -31.11 38.27
CA GLU A 36 -18.63 -32.01 39.44
C GLU A 36 -17.30 -32.72 39.69
N LYS A 37 -16.47 -32.90 38.65
CA LYS A 37 -15.20 -33.63 38.70
C LYS A 37 -14.11 -32.87 37.93
N PRO A 38 -13.59 -31.77 38.49
CA PRO A 38 -12.59 -30.99 37.78
C PRO A 38 -11.27 -31.75 37.67
N ILE A 39 -10.56 -31.49 36.58
CA ILE A 39 -9.20 -31.97 36.29
C ILE A 39 -8.24 -31.43 37.34
N LEU A 40 -8.43 -30.18 37.78
CA LEU A 40 -7.68 -29.55 38.86
C LEU A 40 -8.57 -29.38 40.09
N GLU A 41 -8.17 -29.97 41.21
CA GLU A 41 -8.93 -29.88 42.46
C GLU A 41 -9.11 -28.40 42.89
N GLY A 42 -10.36 -28.01 43.14
CA GLY A 42 -10.72 -26.64 43.53
C GLY A 42 -10.99 -25.67 42.37
N GLU A 43 -10.85 -26.10 41.12
CA GLU A 43 -10.94 -25.23 39.94
C GLU A 43 -11.84 -25.87 38.86
N PRO A 44 -13.14 -25.55 38.83
CA PRO A 44 -14.06 -26.14 37.86
C PRO A 44 -13.79 -25.65 36.43
N GLU A 45 -13.85 -26.53 35.43
CA GLU A 45 -13.69 -26.14 34.01
C GLU A 45 -14.81 -25.20 33.57
N LEU A 46 -16.00 -25.41 34.12
CA LEU A 46 -17.19 -24.62 33.84
C LEU A 46 -17.92 -24.29 35.14
N ALA A 47 -18.36 -23.05 35.27
CA ALA A 47 -19.31 -22.62 36.30
C ALA A 47 -20.27 -21.57 35.75
N VAL A 48 -21.46 -21.51 36.33
CA VAL A 48 -22.46 -20.47 36.03
C VAL A 48 -22.77 -19.73 37.31
N PHE A 49 -22.66 -18.39 37.25
CA PHE A 49 -23.08 -17.51 38.34
C PHE A 49 -24.29 -16.71 37.91
N VAL A 50 -25.23 -16.54 38.83
CA VAL A 50 -26.44 -15.73 38.64
C VAL A 50 -26.44 -14.59 39.66
N HIS A 51 -26.85 -13.40 39.23
CA HIS A 51 -26.96 -12.26 40.14
C HIS A 51 -28.26 -12.36 40.97
N ARG A 52 -28.19 -12.14 42.28
CA ARG A 52 -29.32 -12.38 43.23
C ARG A 52 -30.61 -11.64 42.89
N THR A 53 -30.49 -10.44 42.37
CA THR A 53 -31.64 -9.53 42.17
C THR A 53 -31.85 -9.13 40.72
N GLU A 54 -30.99 -9.61 39.81
CA GLU A 54 -31.02 -9.19 38.41
C GLU A 54 -30.87 -10.40 37.50
N ASP A 55 -31.54 -10.40 36.36
CA ASP A 55 -31.46 -11.48 35.36
C ASP A 55 -30.17 -11.38 34.51
N THR A 56 -29.02 -11.29 35.21
CA THR A 56 -27.68 -11.27 34.60
C THR A 56 -26.92 -12.51 35.06
N ARG A 57 -26.20 -13.14 34.12
CA ARG A 57 -25.44 -14.37 34.34
C ARG A 57 -23.99 -14.18 33.92
N ILE A 58 -23.09 -14.86 34.63
CA ILE A 58 -21.69 -15.02 34.23
C ILE A 58 -21.47 -16.48 33.89
N HIS A 59 -21.05 -16.74 32.66
CA HIS A 59 -20.50 -18.03 32.26
C HIS A 59 -19.00 -18.01 32.48
N TYR A 60 -18.54 -18.89 33.36
CA TYR A 60 -17.14 -19.08 33.68
C TYR A 60 -16.58 -20.28 32.93
N THR A 61 -15.42 -20.12 32.31
CA THR A 61 -14.66 -21.23 31.73
C THR A 61 -13.20 -21.18 32.16
N TYR A 62 -12.60 -22.34 32.44
CA TYR A 62 -11.20 -22.48 32.79
C TYR A 62 -10.46 -23.42 31.83
N ASN A 63 -9.33 -22.95 31.29
CA ASN A 63 -8.40 -23.77 30.53
C ASN A 63 -7.18 -24.12 31.41
N PRO A 64 -7.04 -25.38 31.86
CA PRO A 64 -5.97 -25.78 32.78
C PRO A 64 -4.57 -25.77 32.15
N VAL A 65 -4.46 -25.79 30.82
CA VAL A 65 -3.15 -25.84 30.12
C VAL A 65 -2.39 -24.53 30.27
N VAL A 66 -3.12 -23.41 30.20
CA VAL A 66 -2.56 -22.05 30.23
C VAL A 66 -3.06 -21.22 31.41
N HIS A 67 -3.83 -21.82 32.31
CA HIS A 67 -4.46 -21.16 33.45
C HIS A 67 -5.35 -19.97 33.04
N LEU A 68 -6.04 -20.09 31.91
CA LEU A 68 -6.91 -19.03 31.38
C LEU A 68 -8.31 -19.14 32.01
N ARG A 69 -8.73 -18.07 32.70
CA ARG A 69 -10.04 -17.92 33.34
C ARG A 69 -10.87 -16.88 32.61
N VAL A 70 -11.95 -17.30 31.95
CA VAL A 70 -12.81 -16.40 31.15
C VAL A 70 -14.16 -16.25 31.84
N LEU A 71 -14.62 -15.02 31.98
CA LEU A 71 -15.92 -14.63 32.50
C LEU A 71 -16.71 -13.93 31.41
N GLN A 72 -17.78 -14.56 30.93
CA GLN A 72 -18.67 -14.00 29.92
C GLN A 72 -19.99 -13.55 30.54
N PHE A 73 -20.28 -12.26 30.47
CA PHE A 73 -21.46 -11.64 31.04
C PHE A 73 -22.62 -11.63 30.04
N ARG A 74 -23.82 -12.02 30.50
CA ARG A 74 -25.05 -12.05 29.70
C ARG A 74 -26.23 -11.48 30.50
N GLY A 75 -27.12 -10.75 29.85
CA GLY A 75 -28.35 -10.22 30.45
C GLY A 75 -28.48 -8.69 30.37
N PRO A 76 -29.56 -8.11 30.93
CA PRO A 76 -29.94 -6.70 30.74
C PRO A 76 -28.92 -5.67 31.25
N ARG A 77 -28.01 -6.06 32.14
CA ARG A 77 -26.97 -5.17 32.72
C ARG A 77 -25.55 -5.73 32.62
N ALA A 78 -25.31 -6.60 31.63
CA ALA A 78 -24.03 -7.26 31.43
C ALA A 78 -22.84 -6.27 31.40
N GLU A 79 -22.98 -5.13 30.72
CA GLU A 79 -21.95 -4.08 30.64
C GLU A 79 -21.61 -3.46 31.99
N SER A 80 -22.63 -3.03 32.74
CA SER A 80 -22.42 -2.39 34.04
C SER A 80 -21.77 -3.35 35.04
N TRP A 81 -22.16 -4.62 34.99
CA TRP A 81 -21.55 -5.65 35.83
C TRP A 81 -20.16 -6.03 35.40
N HIS A 82 -19.89 -6.10 34.10
CA HIS A 82 -18.53 -6.30 33.59
C HIS A 82 -17.58 -5.25 34.14
N LEU A 83 -17.92 -3.97 34.04
CA LEU A 83 -17.11 -2.87 34.58
C LEU A 83 -16.93 -2.96 36.10
N LYS A 84 -18.01 -3.28 36.84
CA LYS A 84 -17.97 -3.37 38.30
C LYS A 84 -17.15 -4.55 38.80
N VAL A 85 -17.27 -5.72 38.15
CA VAL A 85 -16.45 -6.90 38.46
C VAL A 85 -14.99 -6.65 38.07
N ALA A 86 -14.73 -6.07 36.89
CA ALA A 86 -13.37 -5.72 36.46
C ALA A 86 -12.65 -4.77 37.44
N GLY A 87 -13.38 -3.86 38.11
CA GLY A 87 -12.82 -3.03 39.18
C GLY A 87 -12.60 -3.74 40.52
N GLY A 88 -13.22 -4.92 40.72
CA GLY A 88 -13.16 -5.68 41.97
C GLY A 88 -12.25 -6.91 41.94
N ILE A 89 -11.75 -7.31 40.76
CA ILE A 89 -10.83 -8.44 40.58
C ILE A 89 -9.59 -8.05 39.78
N SER A 90 -8.48 -8.77 39.99
CA SER A 90 -7.32 -8.64 39.09
C SER A 90 -7.64 -9.32 37.76
N ALA A 91 -7.71 -8.53 36.69
CA ALA A 91 -8.01 -8.99 35.35
C ALA A 91 -6.90 -8.59 34.37
N LEU A 92 -6.70 -9.42 33.34
CA LEU A 92 -5.76 -9.12 32.26
C LEU A 92 -6.33 -8.01 31.37
N GLY A 93 -5.54 -6.97 31.13
CA GLY A 93 -5.81 -5.93 30.14
C GLY A 93 -4.76 -5.88 29.02
N ALA A 94 -4.91 -4.92 28.11
CA ALA A 94 -4.02 -4.76 26.95
C ALA A 94 -2.52 -4.72 27.34
N LYS A 95 -2.16 -3.99 28.41
CA LYS A 95 -0.78 -3.93 28.91
C LYS A 95 -0.24 -5.29 29.35
N ASP A 96 -1.08 -6.15 29.91
CA ASP A 96 -0.68 -7.49 30.34
C ASP A 96 -0.50 -8.41 29.13
N LEU A 97 -1.39 -8.30 28.14
CA LEU A 97 -1.26 -9.02 26.87
C LEU A 97 0.06 -8.68 26.16
N HIS A 98 0.42 -7.39 26.07
CA HIS A 98 1.71 -6.98 25.50
C HIS A 98 2.90 -7.67 26.22
N ARG A 99 2.87 -7.72 27.56
CA ARG A 99 3.91 -8.38 28.36
C ARG A 99 3.94 -9.90 28.15
N LEU A 100 2.78 -10.54 28.07
CA LEU A 100 2.67 -11.99 27.85
C LEU A 100 3.17 -12.39 26.46
N LEU A 101 2.82 -11.61 25.43
CA LEU A 101 3.19 -11.87 24.04
C LEU A 101 4.66 -11.58 23.72
N ASP A 102 5.34 -10.76 24.52
CA ASP A 102 6.79 -10.54 24.44
C ASP A 102 7.59 -11.50 25.36
N SER A 103 6.92 -12.42 26.06
CA SER A 103 7.58 -13.36 26.96
C SER A 103 8.39 -14.40 26.21
N ILE A 104 9.45 -14.93 26.84
CA ILE A 104 10.18 -16.10 26.36
C ILE A 104 9.61 -17.42 26.92
N ASP A 105 8.72 -17.33 27.90
CA ASP A 105 8.08 -18.51 28.49
C ASP A 105 6.92 -18.98 27.61
N LEU A 106 6.92 -20.29 27.30
CA LEU A 106 5.93 -20.91 26.42
C LEU A 106 4.50 -20.75 26.95
N LYS A 107 4.29 -20.89 28.27
CA LYS A 107 2.95 -20.80 28.86
C LYS A 107 2.44 -19.36 28.82
N HIS A 108 3.30 -18.37 29.08
CA HIS A 108 2.93 -16.97 28.94
C HIS A 108 2.58 -16.58 27.51
N LEU A 109 3.36 -17.05 26.52
CA LEU A 109 3.06 -16.80 25.11
C LEU A 109 1.69 -17.38 24.72
N LEU A 110 1.42 -18.64 25.08
CA LEU A 110 0.15 -19.27 24.77
C LEU A 110 -1.01 -18.60 25.52
N LEU A 111 -0.85 -18.28 26.80
CA LEU A 111 -1.84 -17.52 27.56
C LEU A 111 -2.14 -16.17 26.89
N GLY A 112 -1.11 -15.42 26.50
CA GLY A 112 -1.27 -14.14 25.80
C GLY A 112 -2.03 -14.28 24.50
N LEU A 113 -1.74 -15.33 23.70
CA LEU A 113 -2.43 -15.61 22.44
C LEU A 113 -3.91 -15.95 22.64
N PHE A 114 -4.23 -16.87 23.56
CA PHE A 114 -5.63 -17.22 23.83
C PHE A 114 -6.39 -16.05 24.47
N ALA A 115 -5.75 -15.28 25.35
CA ALA A 115 -6.38 -14.14 25.99
C ALA A 115 -6.65 -12.99 24.99
N ALA A 116 -5.74 -12.75 24.04
CA ALA A 116 -5.94 -11.77 22.97
C ALA A 116 -7.15 -12.13 22.10
N GLU A 117 -7.33 -13.42 21.78
CA GLU A 117 -8.48 -13.89 21.01
C GLU A 117 -9.81 -13.71 21.76
N GLU A 118 -9.87 -14.15 23.02
CA GLU A 118 -11.07 -14.05 23.86
C GLU A 118 -11.49 -12.59 24.13
N LEU A 119 -10.52 -11.69 24.25
CA LEU A 119 -10.78 -10.24 24.37
C LEU A 119 -11.00 -9.55 23.01
N SER A 120 -10.76 -10.25 21.91
CA SER A 120 -10.74 -9.67 20.55
C SER A 120 -9.85 -8.42 20.44
N GLU A 121 -8.70 -8.44 21.13
CA GLU A 121 -7.80 -7.30 21.26
C GLU A 121 -6.97 -7.11 19.98
N ILE A 122 -7.25 -6.04 19.23
CA ILE A 122 -6.62 -5.80 17.94
C ILE A 122 -5.27 -5.07 18.08
N GLU A 123 -5.04 -4.37 19.18
CA GLU A 123 -3.83 -3.57 19.38
C GLU A 123 -2.56 -4.44 19.45
N VAL A 124 -2.70 -5.72 19.79
CA VAL A 124 -1.58 -6.67 19.87
C VAL A 124 -1.29 -7.39 18.55
N ILE A 125 -2.00 -7.08 17.46
CA ILE A 125 -1.94 -7.86 16.22
C ILE A 125 -0.54 -7.94 15.60
N GLU A 126 0.27 -6.89 15.72
CA GLU A 126 1.66 -6.91 15.24
C GLU A 126 2.52 -7.90 16.04
N GLN A 127 2.31 -8.00 17.35
CA GLN A 127 3.03 -8.96 18.19
C GLN A 127 2.60 -10.39 17.87
N VAL A 128 1.29 -10.62 17.70
CA VAL A 128 0.74 -11.91 17.27
C VAL A 128 1.33 -12.30 15.90
N ALA A 129 1.42 -11.36 14.95
CA ALA A 129 2.00 -11.61 13.64
C ALA A 129 3.49 -12.01 13.70
N ARG A 130 4.28 -11.39 14.59
CA ARG A 130 5.67 -11.81 14.84
C ARG A 130 5.75 -13.24 15.38
N LEU A 131 4.82 -13.64 16.25
CA LEU A 131 4.77 -14.99 16.82
C LEU A 131 4.36 -16.07 15.80
N CYS A 132 3.79 -15.71 14.64
CA CYS A 132 3.54 -16.67 13.55
C CYS A 132 4.84 -17.31 13.01
N LEU A 133 5.98 -16.65 13.20
CA LEU A 133 7.31 -17.13 12.79
C LEU A 133 8.11 -17.74 13.96
N ASN A 134 7.45 -18.02 15.10
CA ASN A 134 8.13 -18.55 16.28
C ASN A 134 8.70 -19.96 16.03
N ALA A 135 9.87 -20.25 16.59
CA ALA A 135 10.52 -21.56 16.45
C ALA A 135 9.71 -22.73 17.07
N ASP A 136 8.90 -22.47 18.11
CA ASP A 136 7.97 -23.48 18.64
C ASP A 136 6.70 -23.55 17.77
N ALA A 137 6.52 -24.68 17.10
CA ALA A 137 5.42 -24.89 16.16
C ALA A 137 4.02 -24.77 16.81
N ARG A 138 3.88 -24.95 18.13
CA ARG A 138 2.60 -24.75 18.84
C ARG A 138 2.26 -23.27 18.96
N VAL A 139 3.25 -22.43 19.28
CA VAL A 139 3.09 -20.98 19.35
C VAL A 139 2.77 -20.44 17.95
N ALA A 140 3.55 -20.82 16.94
CA ALA A 140 3.35 -20.38 15.56
C ALA A 140 1.94 -20.70 15.03
N ARG A 141 1.48 -21.96 15.18
CA ARG A 141 0.14 -22.36 14.74
C ARG A 141 -0.98 -21.63 15.48
N THR A 142 -0.81 -21.44 16.80
CA THR A 142 -1.80 -20.73 17.62
C THR A 142 -1.86 -19.25 17.21
N ALA A 143 -0.71 -18.63 16.97
CA ALA A 143 -0.61 -17.23 16.54
C ALA A 143 -1.27 -16.98 15.18
N VAL A 144 -1.07 -17.87 14.20
CA VAL A 144 -1.75 -17.79 12.89
C VAL A 144 -3.27 -17.78 13.07
N ARG A 145 -3.79 -18.78 13.80
CA ARG A 145 -5.24 -18.89 14.07
C ARG A 145 -5.81 -17.65 14.76
N VAL A 146 -5.12 -17.15 15.80
CA VAL A 146 -5.55 -15.98 16.58
C VAL A 146 -5.54 -14.72 15.70
N ARG A 147 -4.47 -14.52 14.91
CA ARG A 147 -4.38 -13.40 13.96
C ARG A 147 -5.56 -13.39 12.99
N ASP A 148 -5.88 -14.54 12.40
CA ASP A 148 -6.96 -14.64 11.41
C ASP A 148 -8.34 -14.36 12.05
N SER A 149 -8.54 -14.80 13.31
CA SER A 149 -9.71 -14.49 14.12
C SER A 149 -9.86 -12.98 14.41
N LEU A 150 -8.78 -12.34 14.86
CA LEU A 150 -8.74 -10.90 15.14
C LEU A 150 -9.01 -10.06 13.88
N LEU A 151 -8.41 -10.43 12.75
CA LEU A 151 -8.64 -9.76 11.46
C LEU A 151 -10.10 -9.87 11.03
N SER A 152 -10.70 -11.06 11.13
CA SER A 152 -12.11 -11.28 10.78
C SER A 152 -13.05 -10.44 11.65
N GLY A 153 -12.78 -10.34 12.95
CA GLY A 153 -13.56 -9.50 13.87
C GLY A 153 -13.41 -8.00 13.60
N ALA A 154 -12.21 -7.54 13.25
CA ALA A 154 -11.95 -6.14 12.88
C ALA A 154 -12.69 -5.73 11.61
N VAL A 155 -12.74 -6.60 10.59
CA VAL A 155 -13.48 -6.36 9.34
C VAL A 155 -14.97 -6.11 9.61
N GLY A 156 -15.59 -6.86 10.52
CA GLY A 156 -17.01 -6.66 10.88
C GLY A 156 -17.29 -5.30 11.56
N ARG A 157 -16.37 -4.83 12.41
CA ARG A 157 -16.48 -3.51 13.05
C ARG A 157 -16.32 -2.38 12.04
N VAL A 158 -15.31 -2.48 11.18
CA VAL A 158 -15.09 -1.51 10.08
C VAL A 158 -16.30 -1.46 9.16
N ALA A 159 -16.86 -2.61 8.76
CA ALA A 159 -18.07 -2.65 7.94
C ALA A 159 -19.27 -1.94 8.60
N THR A 160 -19.46 -2.10 9.90
CA THR A 160 -20.54 -1.44 10.65
C THR A 160 -20.33 0.08 10.69
N GLN A 161 -19.11 0.53 10.95
CA GLN A 161 -18.75 1.95 10.94
C GLN A 161 -18.94 2.59 9.55
N LEU A 162 -18.54 1.87 8.49
CA LEU A 162 -18.74 2.32 7.10
C LEU A 162 -20.22 2.44 6.75
N VAL A 163 -21.08 1.56 7.26
CA VAL A 163 -22.54 1.64 7.08
C VAL A 163 -23.14 2.84 7.81
N GLU A 164 -22.70 3.11 9.04
CA GLU A 164 -23.13 4.30 9.80
C GLU A 164 -22.70 5.60 9.10
N GLU A 165 -21.45 5.68 8.64
CA GLU A 165 -20.93 6.82 7.88
C GLU A 165 -21.65 6.98 6.54
N GLN A 166 -21.96 5.87 5.86
CA GLN A 166 -22.72 5.89 4.60
C GLN A 166 -24.14 6.41 4.79
N THR A 167 -24.71 6.23 5.98
CA THR A 167 -26.02 6.79 6.36
C THR A 167 -25.92 8.30 6.61
N GLN A 168 -24.79 8.79 7.11
CA GLN A 168 -24.54 10.23 7.35
C GLN A 168 -24.21 11.00 6.06
N HIS A 169 -23.58 10.33 5.08
CA HIS A 169 -23.19 10.91 3.80
C HIS A 169 -23.79 10.12 2.61
N PRO A 170 -25.13 10.09 2.44
CA PRO A 170 -25.79 9.32 1.39
C PRO A 170 -25.37 9.76 -0.03
N GLU A 171 -24.89 10.99 -0.19
CA GLU A 171 -24.45 11.56 -1.46
C GLU A 171 -23.00 11.19 -1.85
N ARG A 172 -22.23 10.56 -0.97
CA ARG A 172 -20.81 10.20 -1.18
C ARG A 172 -20.53 8.73 -0.95
N SER A 173 -19.66 8.16 -1.80
CA SER A 173 -19.22 6.77 -1.66
C SER A 173 -18.24 6.70 -0.51
N VAL A 174 -18.67 6.14 0.61
CA VAL A 174 -17.84 5.94 1.81
C VAL A 174 -16.76 4.89 1.52
N TRP A 175 -17.12 3.81 0.84
CA TRP A 175 -16.16 2.78 0.43
C TRP A 175 -15.01 3.32 -0.41
N PHE A 176 -15.28 4.22 -1.36
CA PHE A 176 -14.24 4.85 -2.16
C PHE A 176 -13.34 5.77 -1.31
N ALA A 177 -13.92 6.55 -0.40
CA ALA A 177 -13.19 7.47 0.46
C ALA A 177 -12.23 6.74 1.42
N HIS A 178 -12.58 5.51 1.83
CA HIS A 178 -11.77 4.67 2.73
C HIS A 178 -10.71 3.83 2.02
N LEU A 179 -10.63 3.86 0.68
CA LEU A 179 -9.47 3.31 -0.02
C LEU A 179 -8.24 4.14 0.36
N SER A 180 -7.35 3.60 1.20
CA SER A 180 -6.25 4.36 1.79
C SER A 180 -5.24 4.89 0.78
N GLN A 181 -5.00 4.16 -0.31
CA GLN A 181 -4.01 4.51 -1.32
C GLN A 181 -4.60 5.35 -2.46
N PRO A 182 -4.05 6.56 -2.76
CA PRO A 182 -4.50 7.38 -3.88
C PRO A 182 -4.43 6.68 -5.24
N GLU A 183 -3.44 5.80 -5.46
CA GLU A 183 -3.33 5.03 -6.71
C GLU A 183 -4.56 4.14 -6.93
N LEU A 184 -5.04 3.43 -5.91
CA LEU A 184 -6.25 2.60 -6.02
C LEU A 184 -7.47 3.45 -6.38
N ARG A 185 -7.61 4.63 -5.76
CA ARG A 185 -8.71 5.57 -6.06
C ARG A 185 -8.64 6.07 -7.51
N LYS A 186 -7.45 6.40 -8.01
CA LYS A 186 -7.24 6.75 -9.44
C LYS A 186 -7.61 5.59 -10.37
N GLN A 187 -7.18 4.36 -10.06
CA GLN A 187 -7.50 3.18 -10.87
C GLN A 187 -9.00 2.92 -10.95
N VAL A 188 -9.73 3.01 -9.83
CA VAL A 188 -11.20 2.87 -9.83
C VAL A 188 -11.84 3.85 -10.81
N LEU A 189 -11.43 5.12 -10.82
CA LEU A 189 -11.98 6.12 -11.76
C LEU A 189 -11.64 5.81 -13.23
N ARG A 190 -10.43 5.33 -13.50
CA ARG A 190 -9.99 4.93 -14.84
C ARG A 190 -10.76 3.71 -15.34
N TRP A 191 -11.00 2.72 -14.48
CA TRP A 191 -11.84 1.57 -14.81
C TRP A 191 -13.29 1.98 -15.06
N LEU A 192 -13.87 2.86 -14.25
CA LEU A 192 -15.21 3.39 -14.50
C LEU A 192 -15.32 4.03 -15.89
N MET A 193 -14.31 4.82 -16.29
CA MET A 193 -14.25 5.41 -17.63
C MET A 193 -14.11 4.38 -18.76
N ARG A 194 -13.43 3.26 -18.53
CA ARG A 194 -13.27 2.19 -19.53
C ARG A 194 -14.55 1.36 -19.67
N ASP A 195 -15.14 0.96 -18.56
CA ASP A 195 -16.15 -0.09 -18.51
C ASP A 195 -17.59 0.44 -18.65
N PHE A 196 -17.81 1.74 -18.42
CA PHE A 196 -19.12 2.36 -18.50
C PHE A 196 -19.18 3.46 -19.57
N ALA A 197 -20.30 3.49 -20.31
CA ALA A 197 -20.59 4.56 -21.27
C ALA A 197 -21.26 5.78 -20.63
N THR A 198 -22.01 5.58 -19.54
CA THR A 198 -22.74 6.63 -18.82
C THR A 198 -22.71 6.37 -17.32
N SER A 199 -22.93 7.42 -16.51
CA SER A 199 -23.03 7.29 -15.06
C SER A 199 -24.36 6.70 -14.61
N ASN A 200 -24.40 6.29 -13.35
CA ASN A 200 -25.58 5.89 -12.59
C ASN A 200 -25.45 6.45 -11.16
N ALA A 201 -26.43 6.20 -10.30
CA ALA A 201 -26.44 6.77 -8.94
C ALA A 201 -25.17 6.44 -8.12
N SER A 202 -24.69 5.20 -8.17
CA SER A 202 -23.48 4.76 -7.44
C SER A 202 -22.20 5.35 -8.03
N ILE A 203 -22.13 5.49 -9.35
CA ILE A 203 -21.02 6.17 -10.04
C ILE A 203 -21.02 7.65 -9.67
N ASP A 204 -22.18 8.32 -9.73
CA ASP A 204 -22.30 9.74 -9.34
C ASP A 204 -21.83 9.97 -7.90
N GLN A 205 -22.18 9.05 -6.99
CA GLN A 205 -21.77 9.06 -5.60
C GLN A 205 -20.24 8.93 -5.43
N THR A 206 -19.63 8.04 -6.22
CA THR A 206 -18.16 7.85 -6.27
C THR A 206 -17.46 9.07 -6.84
N LEU A 207 -18.00 9.65 -7.92
CA LEU A 207 -17.47 10.87 -8.54
C LEU A 207 -17.54 12.07 -7.58
N ARG A 208 -18.61 12.22 -6.80
CA ARG A 208 -18.70 13.28 -5.78
C ARG A 208 -17.63 13.12 -4.70
N SER A 209 -17.39 11.89 -4.21
CA SER A 209 -16.28 11.63 -3.28
C SER A 209 -14.93 11.98 -3.91
N ALA A 210 -14.70 11.55 -5.16
CA ALA A 210 -13.44 11.76 -5.85
C ALA A 210 -13.15 13.24 -6.20
N LEU A 211 -14.19 14.03 -6.53
CA LEU A 211 -14.07 15.47 -6.78
C LEU A 211 -13.75 16.27 -5.50
N ALA A 212 -14.04 15.71 -4.34
CA ALA A 212 -13.72 16.27 -3.02
C ALA A 212 -12.51 15.60 -2.36
N ASP A 213 -11.80 14.70 -3.06
CA ASP A 213 -10.67 13.94 -2.52
C ASP A 213 -9.54 14.87 -2.08
N SER A 214 -8.74 14.46 -1.09
CA SER A 214 -7.57 15.23 -0.65
C SER A 214 -6.44 15.18 -1.67
N ASP A 215 -6.33 14.11 -2.46
CA ASP A 215 -5.32 13.98 -3.51
C ASP A 215 -5.73 14.76 -4.78
N PRO A 216 -4.88 15.69 -5.26
CA PRO A 216 -5.20 16.52 -6.42
C PRO A 216 -5.37 15.74 -7.72
N GLU A 217 -4.63 14.64 -7.91
CA GLU A 217 -4.72 13.85 -9.14
C GLU A 217 -5.98 13.01 -9.16
N VAL A 218 -6.46 12.53 -8.00
CA VAL A 218 -7.79 11.91 -7.89
C VAL A 218 -8.87 12.90 -8.32
N ARG A 219 -8.82 14.17 -7.85
CA ARG A 219 -9.77 15.21 -8.27
C ARG A 219 -9.72 15.48 -9.77
N ILE A 220 -8.52 15.63 -10.35
CA ILE A 220 -8.34 15.88 -11.79
C ILE A 220 -8.83 14.69 -12.62
N THR A 221 -8.55 13.47 -12.19
CA THR A 221 -9.05 12.25 -12.83
C THR A 221 -10.58 12.21 -12.80
N ALA A 222 -11.18 12.59 -11.66
CA ALA A 222 -12.62 12.65 -11.49
C ALA A 222 -13.29 13.71 -12.39
N VAL A 223 -12.63 14.83 -12.69
CA VAL A 223 -13.09 15.82 -13.68
C VAL A 223 -13.30 15.17 -15.04
N LEU A 224 -12.32 14.39 -15.51
CA LEU A 224 -12.39 13.69 -16.79
C LEU A 224 -13.44 12.58 -16.76
N ALA A 225 -13.50 11.80 -15.69
CA ALA A 225 -14.48 10.74 -15.51
C ALA A 225 -15.92 11.27 -15.51
N THR A 226 -16.15 12.42 -14.85
CA THR A 226 -17.48 13.07 -14.82
C THR A 226 -17.93 13.49 -16.22
N ALA A 227 -17.03 14.05 -17.03
CA ALA A 227 -17.34 14.43 -18.41
C ALA A 227 -17.59 13.21 -19.30
N ARG A 228 -16.68 12.23 -19.25
CA ARG A 228 -16.75 11.01 -20.07
C ARG A 228 -18.01 10.19 -19.81
N LEU A 229 -18.39 10.05 -18.54
CA LEU A 229 -19.59 9.31 -18.13
C LEU A 229 -20.87 10.15 -18.20
N ASN A 230 -20.81 11.38 -18.72
CA ASN A 230 -21.95 12.30 -18.80
C ASN A 230 -22.69 12.46 -17.45
N ALA A 231 -21.94 12.53 -16.36
CA ALA A 231 -22.45 12.46 -14.98
C ALA A 231 -23.04 13.80 -14.51
N LYS A 232 -24.20 14.17 -15.07
CA LYS A 232 -24.84 15.47 -14.82
C LYS A 232 -25.15 15.70 -13.33
N ASN A 233 -25.47 14.67 -12.57
CA ASN A 233 -25.78 14.77 -11.13
C ASN A 233 -24.54 15.03 -10.25
N ALA A 234 -23.32 14.88 -10.80
CA ALA A 234 -22.08 15.27 -10.16
C ALA A 234 -21.64 16.70 -10.56
N GLY A 235 -22.40 17.38 -11.44
CA GLY A 235 -22.10 18.74 -11.92
C GLY A 235 -21.92 19.81 -10.83
N PRO A 236 -22.72 19.85 -9.74
CA PRO A 236 -22.46 20.74 -8.61
C PRO A 236 -21.10 20.49 -7.96
N ALA A 237 -20.78 19.23 -7.63
CA ALA A 237 -19.47 18.87 -7.05
C ALA A 237 -18.31 19.19 -8.02
N LEU A 238 -18.52 19.04 -9.32
CA LEU A 238 -17.52 19.39 -10.34
C LEU A 238 -17.22 20.89 -10.35
N ARG A 239 -18.22 21.76 -10.12
CA ARG A 239 -18.02 23.21 -10.01
C ARG A 239 -17.23 23.60 -8.77
N GLU A 240 -17.46 22.90 -7.68
CA GLU A 240 -16.85 23.17 -6.37
C GLU A 240 -15.46 22.52 -6.20
N ALA A 241 -15.12 21.54 -7.04
CA ALA A 241 -13.85 20.82 -6.98
C ALA A 241 -12.65 21.79 -7.00
N ALA A 242 -11.80 21.66 -5.97
CA ALA A 242 -10.59 22.48 -5.81
C ALA A 242 -9.48 21.99 -6.75
N ILE A 243 -9.26 22.72 -7.85
CA ILE A 243 -8.20 22.40 -8.81
C ILE A 243 -6.87 22.96 -8.33
N PRO A 244 -5.78 22.16 -8.35
CA PRO A 244 -4.49 22.65 -7.88
C PRO A 244 -3.94 23.76 -8.78
N THR A 245 -3.54 24.87 -8.16
CA THR A 245 -3.04 26.09 -8.84
C THR A 245 -1.56 26.37 -8.55
N SER A 246 -0.97 25.63 -7.62
CA SER A 246 0.40 25.79 -7.18
C SER A 246 1.11 24.43 -7.04
N THR A 247 2.44 24.44 -6.97
CA THR A 247 3.22 23.20 -6.77
C THR A 247 2.93 22.58 -5.41
N SER A 248 2.74 23.40 -4.37
CA SER A 248 2.33 22.93 -3.03
C SER A 248 0.94 22.27 -3.03
N GLU A 249 0.07 22.65 -3.97
CA GLU A 249 -1.23 21.99 -4.17
C GLU A 249 -1.14 20.78 -5.12
N GLY A 250 0.04 20.50 -5.68
CA GLY A 250 0.30 19.35 -6.56
C GLY A 250 0.30 19.67 -8.06
N ALA A 251 0.15 20.93 -8.47
CA ALA A 251 0.24 21.32 -9.87
C ALA A 251 1.67 21.76 -10.26
N ASP A 252 2.30 20.99 -11.14
CA ASP A 252 3.52 21.41 -11.81
C ASP A 252 3.30 22.75 -12.55
N ARG A 253 4.35 23.57 -12.65
CA ARG A 253 4.26 24.89 -13.29
C ARG A 253 3.69 24.82 -14.70
N ARG A 254 3.93 23.73 -15.43
CA ARG A 254 3.39 23.48 -16.78
C ARG A 254 1.87 23.24 -16.81
N ASP A 255 1.31 22.64 -15.75
CA ASP A 255 -0.04 22.06 -15.79
C ASP A 255 -1.10 22.88 -15.05
N ARG A 256 -0.71 23.89 -14.24
CA ARG A 256 -1.63 24.72 -13.44
C ARG A 256 -2.81 25.27 -14.24
N PHE A 257 -2.53 25.88 -15.39
CA PHE A 257 -3.57 26.40 -16.27
C PHE A 257 -4.29 25.31 -17.07
N PHE A 258 -3.65 24.16 -17.24
CA PHE A 258 -4.22 23.03 -17.97
C PHE A 258 -5.34 22.39 -17.17
N PHE A 259 -5.14 22.09 -15.89
CA PHE A 259 -6.15 21.45 -15.03
C PHE A 259 -7.43 22.29 -14.88
N GLU A 260 -7.28 23.60 -14.68
CA GLU A 260 -8.46 24.47 -14.57
C GLU A 260 -9.24 24.53 -15.89
N ARG A 261 -8.53 24.51 -17.03
CA ARG A 261 -9.16 24.41 -18.34
C ARG A 261 -9.86 23.08 -18.56
N LEU A 262 -9.35 21.96 -18.03
CA LEU A 262 -10.04 20.67 -18.07
C LEU A 262 -11.38 20.76 -17.35
N ARG A 263 -11.41 21.30 -16.12
CA ARG A 263 -12.64 21.48 -15.35
C ARG A 263 -13.66 22.34 -16.09
N GLN A 264 -13.25 23.49 -16.61
CA GLN A 264 -14.14 24.38 -17.37
C GLN A 264 -14.66 23.73 -18.67
N THR A 265 -13.86 22.87 -19.30
CA THR A 265 -14.28 22.17 -20.52
C THR A 265 -15.24 21.03 -20.19
N ALA A 266 -15.01 20.29 -19.11
CA ALA A 266 -15.93 19.29 -18.59
C ALA A 266 -17.31 19.90 -18.24
N LEU A 267 -17.33 21.04 -17.54
CA LEU A 267 -18.56 21.74 -17.19
C LEU A 267 -19.38 22.15 -18.43
N ARG A 268 -18.70 22.74 -19.43
CA ARG A 268 -19.35 23.12 -20.69
C ARG A 268 -19.87 21.91 -21.47
N TYR A 269 -19.11 20.81 -21.46
CA TYR A 269 -19.52 19.56 -22.10
C TYR A 269 -20.81 19.01 -21.48
N LEU A 270 -20.91 18.97 -20.15
CA LEU A 270 -22.11 18.49 -19.44
C LEU A 270 -23.33 19.41 -19.62
N ALA A 271 -23.09 20.72 -19.80
CA ALA A 271 -24.14 21.71 -20.02
C ALA A 271 -24.78 21.63 -21.42
N THR A 272 -24.25 20.81 -22.35
CA THR A 272 -24.72 20.73 -23.75
C THR A 272 -24.70 22.08 -24.51
N GLU A 273 -23.87 23.04 -24.09
CA GLU A 273 -23.69 24.29 -24.83
C GLU A 273 -22.71 24.09 -25.99
N SER A 274 -23.23 24.09 -27.22
CA SER A 274 -22.43 24.27 -28.44
C SER A 274 -21.91 25.72 -28.50
N VAL A 275 -20.83 26.01 -27.78
CA VAL A 275 -20.20 27.34 -27.81
C VAL A 275 -19.30 27.45 -29.03
N ALA A 276 -19.71 28.29 -29.99
CA ALA A 276 -18.90 28.68 -31.16
C ALA A 276 -17.46 29.05 -30.75
N PRO A 277 -16.43 28.59 -31.48
CA PRO A 277 -15.04 28.79 -31.08
C PRO A 277 -14.59 30.25 -31.30
N ASN A 278 -14.16 30.93 -30.24
CA ASN A 278 -13.61 32.30 -30.32
C ASN A 278 -12.12 32.37 -30.70
N SER A 279 -11.45 31.26 -31.04
CA SER A 279 -10.14 31.28 -31.75
C SER A 279 -9.73 29.89 -32.25
N LYS A 280 -8.97 29.83 -33.36
CA LYS A 280 -8.39 28.60 -33.94
C LYS A 280 -7.52 27.80 -32.96
N ASN A 281 -6.88 28.46 -32.00
CA ASN A 281 -5.98 27.81 -31.03
C ASN A 281 -6.77 27.11 -29.89
N HIS A 282 -7.99 27.57 -29.61
CA HIS A 282 -8.91 26.91 -28.66
C HIS A 282 -9.61 25.69 -29.26
N GLU A 283 -9.77 25.65 -30.58
CA GLU A 283 -10.40 24.56 -31.32
C GLU A 283 -9.58 23.26 -31.25
N GLY A 284 -8.27 23.33 -31.52
CA GLY A 284 -7.38 22.16 -31.44
C GLY A 284 -7.30 21.54 -30.05
N LYS A 285 -7.28 22.35 -28.98
CA LYS A 285 -7.22 21.87 -27.58
C LYS A 285 -8.57 21.31 -27.10
N ARG A 286 -9.69 21.89 -27.53
CA ARG A 286 -11.03 21.33 -27.29
C ARG A 286 -11.21 19.98 -27.98
N GLU A 287 -10.69 19.84 -29.20
CA GLU A 287 -10.73 18.58 -29.93
C GLU A 287 -9.89 17.49 -29.24
N GLN A 288 -8.71 17.82 -28.69
CA GLN A 288 -7.94 16.87 -27.88
C GLN A 288 -8.70 16.42 -26.63
N PHE A 289 -9.34 17.34 -25.90
CA PHE A 289 -10.19 17.00 -24.75
C PHE A 289 -11.35 16.10 -25.17
N ARG A 290 -12.03 16.43 -26.29
CA ARG A 290 -13.11 15.63 -26.85
C ARG A 290 -12.62 14.22 -27.18
N LYS A 291 -11.49 14.09 -27.88
CA LYS A 291 -10.87 12.79 -28.19
C LYS A 291 -10.51 12.01 -26.93
N ALA A 292 -9.95 12.65 -25.90
CA ALA A 292 -9.66 12.03 -24.62
C ALA A 292 -10.92 11.45 -23.95
N ILE A 293 -11.99 12.23 -23.82
CA ILE A 293 -13.23 11.74 -23.21
C ILE A 293 -13.93 10.67 -24.08
N HIS A 294 -13.71 10.63 -25.39
CA HIS A 294 -14.25 9.60 -26.29
C HIS A 294 -13.32 8.38 -26.47
N GLY A 295 -12.08 8.42 -25.96
CA GLY A 295 -11.11 7.31 -26.05
C GLY A 295 -10.32 7.25 -27.36
N GLU A 296 -10.33 8.32 -28.16
CA GLU A 296 -9.64 8.43 -29.46
C GLU A 296 -8.35 9.26 -29.36
N LEU A 297 -7.73 9.31 -28.18
CA LEU A 297 -6.60 10.18 -27.91
C LEU A 297 -5.30 9.62 -28.50
N GLU A 298 -4.75 10.33 -29.47
CA GLU A 298 -3.39 10.12 -29.95
C GLU A 298 -2.40 10.89 -29.05
N VAL A 299 -1.36 10.20 -28.57
CA VAL A 299 -0.30 10.77 -27.74
C VAL A 299 0.81 11.29 -28.65
N ARG A 300 1.11 12.59 -28.54
CA ARG A 300 2.10 13.27 -29.39
C ARG A 300 2.89 14.37 -28.69
N ASP A 301 2.42 14.84 -27.54
CA ASP A 301 2.96 15.97 -26.80
C ASP A 301 2.69 15.77 -25.29
N ASP A 302 3.34 16.56 -24.44
CA ASP A 302 3.16 16.51 -22.97
C ASP A 302 1.67 16.57 -22.53
N PRO A 303 0.82 17.48 -23.06
CA PRO A 303 -0.61 17.52 -22.70
C PRO A 303 -1.39 16.26 -23.05
N THR A 304 -1.16 15.67 -24.22
CA THR A 304 -1.84 14.43 -24.64
C THR A 304 -1.33 13.22 -23.88
N LEU A 305 -0.04 13.18 -23.53
CA LEU A 305 0.54 12.17 -22.65
C LEU A 305 -0.06 12.23 -21.24
N LEU A 306 -0.20 13.44 -20.68
CA LEU A 306 -0.86 13.66 -19.39
C LEU A 306 -2.32 13.21 -19.42
N LEU A 307 -3.08 13.58 -20.45
CA LEU A 307 -4.47 13.13 -20.60
C LEU A 307 -4.55 11.61 -20.71
N HIS A 308 -3.69 10.98 -21.50
CA HIS A 308 -3.59 9.52 -21.60
C HIS A 308 -3.34 8.90 -20.23
N ALA A 309 -2.35 9.39 -19.48
CA ALA A 309 -2.03 8.87 -18.15
C ALA A 309 -3.21 9.00 -17.16
N LEU A 310 -4.00 10.07 -17.26
CA LEU A 310 -5.16 10.28 -16.38
C LEU A 310 -6.35 9.38 -16.70
N ILE A 311 -6.52 8.96 -17.95
CA ILE A 311 -7.70 8.18 -18.39
C ILE A 311 -7.43 6.70 -18.60
N THR A 312 -6.17 6.31 -18.80
CA THR A 312 -5.80 4.93 -19.11
C THR A 312 -5.59 4.14 -17.81
N PRO A 313 -6.42 3.11 -17.55
CA PRO A 313 -6.20 2.24 -16.40
C PRO A 313 -4.92 1.44 -16.56
N LEU A 314 -4.27 1.18 -15.42
CA LEU A 314 -3.14 0.27 -15.35
C LEU A 314 -3.67 -1.15 -15.19
N GLU A 315 -3.41 -1.98 -16.20
CA GLU A 315 -3.62 -3.43 -16.07
C GLU A 315 -2.67 -3.98 -14.99
N PRO A 316 -3.12 -4.89 -14.12
CA PRO A 316 -2.24 -5.61 -13.21
C PRO A 316 -1.10 -6.27 -14.00
N ALA A 317 0.14 -6.17 -13.51
CA ALA A 317 1.25 -6.90 -14.12
C ALA A 317 0.97 -8.40 -14.08
N GLU A 318 0.99 -9.05 -15.23
CA GLU A 318 1.09 -10.51 -15.25
C GLU A 318 2.43 -10.93 -14.65
N PRO A 319 2.46 -11.88 -13.70
CA PRO A 319 3.71 -12.38 -13.16
C PRO A 319 4.53 -13.07 -14.27
N PRO A 320 5.85 -13.14 -14.12
CA PRO A 320 6.71 -13.87 -15.05
C PRO A 320 6.28 -15.34 -15.11
N LYS A 321 6.14 -15.88 -16.34
CA LYS A 321 5.74 -17.29 -16.54
C LYS A 321 6.81 -18.27 -16.07
N ARG A 322 8.08 -17.88 -16.21
CA ARG A 322 9.25 -18.61 -15.74
C ARG A 322 10.18 -17.66 -14.99
N LEU A 323 10.80 -18.20 -13.94
CA LEU A 323 11.80 -17.48 -13.16
C LEU A 323 13.18 -18.00 -13.56
N PRO A 324 14.17 -17.10 -13.75
CA PRO A 324 15.56 -17.50 -13.82
C PRO A 324 15.95 -18.36 -12.62
N GLU A 325 16.89 -19.30 -12.79
CA GLU A 325 17.30 -20.24 -11.74
C GLU A 325 17.77 -19.52 -10.48
N GLU A 326 18.32 -18.31 -10.60
CA GLU A 326 18.89 -17.51 -9.52
C GLU A 326 17.86 -16.65 -8.80
N VAL A 327 16.62 -16.60 -9.30
CA VAL A 327 15.52 -15.84 -8.71
C VAL A 327 14.56 -16.78 -7.98
N GLU A 328 14.09 -16.35 -6.82
CA GLU A 328 13.02 -17.04 -6.11
C GLU A 328 11.86 -16.10 -5.77
N ASN A 329 10.66 -16.67 -5.71
CA ASN A 329 9.46 -15.99 -5.27
C ASN A 329 9.19 -16.32 -3.80
N ARG A 330 9.07 -15.29 -2.97
CA ARG A 330 8.64 -15.37 -1.56
C ARG A 330 7.45 -14.44 -1.38
N ASP A 331 6.26 -14.98 -1.12
CA ASP A 331 5.03 -14.22 -0.88
C ASP A 331 4.77 -13.10 -1.91
N GLU A 332 4.77 -13.45 -3.20
CA GLU A 332 4.55 -12.52 -4.33
C GLU A 332 5.63 -11.44 -4.51
N SER A 333 6.78 -11.61 -3.87
CA SER A 333 7.98 -10.79 -4.05
C SER A 333 9.14 -11.62 -4.59
N TYR A 334 10.02 -10.99 -5.37
CA TYR A 334 11.14 -11.67 -6.03
C TYR A 334 12.46 -11.32 -5.35
N PHE A 335 13.34 -12.31 -5.22
CA PHE A 335 14.65 -12.14 -4.59
C PHE A 335 15.72 -12.90 -5.35
N LEU A 336 16.94 -12.34 -5.40
CA LEU A 336 18.13 -13.11 -5.75
C LEU A 336 18.44 -14.11 -4.63
N LYS A 337 18.66 -15.38 -5.00
CA LYS A 337 18.78 -16.48 -4.04
C LYS A 337 19.95 -16.33 -3.07
N ARG A 338 21.10 -15.80 -3.52
CA ARG A 338 22.31 -15.75 -2.69
C ARG A 338 22.37 -14.49 -1.84
N SER A 339 22.27 -13.31 -2.44
CA SER A 339 22.32 -12.04 -1.72
C SER A 339 21.02 -11.69 -0.99
N GLY A 340 19.89 -12.30 -1.36
CA GLY A 340 18.58 -11.89 -0.88
C GLY A 340 18.16 -10.50 -1.39
N LEU A 341 18.79 -9.98 -2.43
CA LEU A 341 18.42 -8.69 -3.03
C LEU A 341 17.00 -8.74 -3.59
N ALA A 342 16.15 -7.82 -3.11
CA ALA A 342 14.78 -7.70 -3.57
C ALA A 342 14.72 -7.17 -5.01
N LEU A 343 13.90 -7.83 -5.83
CA LEU A 343 13.70 -7.57 -7.25
C LEU A 343 12.24 -7.20 -7.52
N ARG A 344 12.04 -6.41 -8.58
CA ARG A 344 10.74 -6.00 -9.11
C ARG A 344 10.62 -6.43 -10.56
N TRP A 345 9.52 -7.11 -10.88
CA TRP A 345 9.21 -7.55 -12.22
C TRP A 345 8.62 -6.40 -13.04
N VAL A 346 9.21 -6.12 -14.19
CA VAL A 346 8.68 -5.21 -15.21
C VAL A 346 8.20 -6.07 -16.38
N PRO A 347 6.88 -6.17 -16.61
CA PRO A 347 6.34 -7.04 -17.65
C PRO A 347 6.59 -6.51 -19.07
N PRO A 348 6.55 -7.37 -20.11
CA PRO A 348 6.76 -7.00 -21.50
C PRO A 348 5.54 -6.29 -22.13
N VAL A 349 5.10 -5.20 -21.51
CA VAL A 349 3.97 -4.38 -21.98
C VAL A 349 4.45 -3.09 -22.65
N PRO A 350 3.65 -2.47 -23.52
CA PRO A 350 4.00 -1.18 -24.09
C PRO A 350 4.07 -0.07 -23.03
N HIS A 351 5.16 0.68 -23.03
CA HIS A 351 5.40 1.83 -22.15
C HIS A 351 5.49 3.12 -22.95
N TRP A 352 4.88 4.19 -22.45
CA TRP A 352 5.16 5.54 -22.92
C TRP A 352 6.37 6.12 -22.18
N LEU A 353 7.44 6.40 -22.92
CA LEU A 353 8.68 6.99 -22.41
C LEU A 353 8.86 8.40 -22.95
N GLY A 354 9.72 9.19 -22.29
CA GLY A 354 10.10 10.53 -22.71
C GLY A 354 9.20 11.65 -22.20
N GLU A 355 9.58 12.86 -22.56
CA GLU A 355 8.78 14.07 -22.43
C GLU A 355 9.08 14.99 -23.64
N ASP A 356 8.13 15.85 -23.97
CA ASP A 356 8.28 16.88 -25.00
C ASP A 356 8.02 18.25 -24.38
N PRO A 357 9.02 18.82 -23.67
CA PRO A 357 8.86 20.09 -23.01
C PRO A 357 8.65 21.18 -24.07
N THR A 358 7.48 21.80 -24.05
CA THR A 358 7.12 22.91 -24.97
C THR A 358 8.25 23.94 -25.09
N GLY A 359 8.81 24.05 -26.29
CA GLY A 359 9.86 25.03 -26.63
C GLY A 359 11.29 24.48 -26.70
N ALA A 360 11.51 23.18 -26.44
CA ALA A 360 12.77 22.52 -26.74
C ALA A 360 12.87 22.21 -28.25
N PRO A 361 13.91 22.68 -28.98
CA PRO A 361 14.04 22.41 -30.41
C PRO A 361 14.26 20.92 -30.72
N GLU A 362 14.94 20.21 -29.82
CA GLU A 362 15.13 18.75 -29.85
C GLU A 362 15.16 18.23 -28.41
N PRO A 363 14.10 17.55 -27.92
CA PRO A 363 14.12 16.97 -26.58
C PRO A 363 15.16 15.84 -26.50
N GLN A 364 15.91 15.79 -25.39
CA GLN A 364 16.93 14.74 -25.17
C GLN A 364 16.31 13.33 -25.06
N ASN A 365 15.05 13.26 -24.64
CA ASN A 365 14.30 12.03 -24.45
C ASN A 365 12.87 12.21 -25.00
N PRO A 366 12.66 12.16 -26.32
CA PRO A 366 11.37 12.44 -26.95
C PRO A 366 10.31 11.41 -26.56
N ILE A 367 9.05 11.85 -26.56
CA ILE A 367 7.89 10.98 -26.34
C ILE A 367 7.86 9.88 -27.39
N ARG A 368 7.83 8.63 -26.94
CA ARG A 368 7.73 7.44 -27.80
C ARG A 368 7.10 6.28 -27.04
N ARG A 369 6.57 5.32 -27.78
CA ARG A 369 6.02 4.08 -27.23
C ARG A 369 7.02 2.95 -27.45
N VAL A 370 7.48 2.32 -26.39
CA VAL A 370 8.48 1.24 -26.41
C VAL A 370 7.90 0.01 -25.74
N THR A 371 8.07 -1.16 -26.36
CA THR A 371 7.74 -2.45 -25.73
C THR A 371 9.05 -3.20 -25.58
N PRO A 372 9.44 -3.61 -24.36
CA PRO A 372 10.66 -4.40 -24.20
C PRO A 372 10.43 -5.79 -24.80
N ASN A 373 11.48 -6.38 -25.37
CA ASN A 373 11.37 -7.68 -26.05
C ASN A 373 10.97 -8.80 -25.09
N ASN A 374 11.47 -8.75 -23.86
CA ASN A 374 11.13 -9.62 -22.75
C ASN A 374 10.79 -8.76 -21.53
N GLY A 375 10.10 -9.35 -20.54
CA GLY A 375 10.06 -8.73 -19.22
C GLY A 375 11.40 -8.88 -18.52
N PHE A 376 11.65 -8.07 -17.51
CA PHE A 376 12.92 -8.06 -16.79
C PHE A 376 12.72 -7.79 -15.30
N PHE A 377 13.68 -8.22 -14.50
CA PHE A 377 13.77 -7.88 -13.08
C PHE A 377 14.69 -6.70 -12.87
N ILE A 378 14.31 -5.79 -11.99
CA ILE A 378 15.18 -4.69 -11.55
C ILE A 378 15.23 -4.64 -10.03
N ALA A 379 16.39 -4.30 -9.46
CA ALA A 379 16.54 -4.15 -8.01
C ALA A 379 15.55 -3.12 -7.44
N GLU A 380 14.86 -3.49 -6.35
CA GLU A 380 13.81 -2.67 -5.71
C GLU A 380 14.35 -1.33 -5.23
N ILE A 381 15.57 -1.32 -4.67
CA ILE A 381 16.31 -0.14 -4.22
C ILE A 381 17.70 -0.12 -4.90
N PRO A 382 18.40 1.04 -4.95
CA PRO A 382 19.78 1.09 -5.41
C PRO A 382 20.65 0.20 -4.54
N LEU A 383 21.74 -0.31 -5.12
CA LEU A 383 22.71 -1.10 -4.39
C LEU A 383 23.22 -0.31 -3.18
N THR A 384 23.16 -0.93 -2.00
CA THR A 384 23.52 -0.26 -0.75
C THR A 384 24.98 -0.46 -0.41
N THR A 385 25.53 0.46 0.38
CA THR A 385 26.89 0.35 0.91
C THR A 385 27.12 -0.97 1.66
N ALA A 386 26.15 -1.43 2.45
CA ALA A 386 26.23 -2.70 3.17
C ALA A 386 26.35 -3.91 2.23
N MET A 387 25.63 -3.88 1.12
CA MET A 387 25.67 -4.97 0.13
C MET A 387 27.02 -5.01 -0.62
N VAL A 388 27.63 -3.85 -0.87
CA VAL A 388 28.99 -3.76 -1.43
C VAL A 388 30.05 -4.28 -0.45
N PHE A 389 29.90 -3.99 0.85
CA PHE A 389 30.80 -4.59 1.84
C PHE A 389 30.64 -6.11 1.91
N TRP A 390 29.40 -6.60 1.93
CA TRP A 390 29.11 -8.04 1.91
C TRP A 390 29.70 -8.74 0.66
N SER A 391 29.70 -8.11 -0.52
CA SER A 391 30.27 -8.75 -1.71
C SER A 391 31.78 -9.02 -1.61
N SER A 392 32.47 -8.39 -0.67
CA SER A 392 33.89 -8.65 -0.38
C SER A 392 34.10 -9.87 0.53
N GLU A 393 33.08 -10.26 1.29
CA GLU A 393 33.08 -11.40 2.24
C GLU A 393 31.77 -12.22 2.13
N PRO A 394 31.49 -12.82 0.94
CA PRO A 394 30.18 -13.37 0.60
C PRO A 394 29.83 -14.69 1.32
N ASP A 395 30.73 -15.21 2.16
CA ASP A 395 30.49 -16.39 3.01
C ASP A 395 29.80 -16.02 4.34
N THR A 396 29.63 -14.71 4.60
CA THR A 396 28.85 -14.19 5.73
C THR A 396 27.37 -14.06 5.37
N GLU A 397 26.51 -13.98 6.38
CA GLU A 397 25.07 -13.74 6.17
C GLU A 397 24.86 -12.38 5.49
N PRO A 398 24.09 -12.30 4.38
CA PRO A 398 23.83 -11.04 3.71
C PRO A 398 23.08 -10.07 4.62
N PRO A 399 23.29 -8.75 4.47
CA PRO A 399 22.60 -7.77 5.29
C PRO A 399 21.08 -7.91 5.09
N ALA A 400 20.33 -8.00 6.20
CA ALA A 400 18.90 -8.18 6.17
C ALA A 400 18.22 -7.07 5.34
N ALA A 401 17.48 -7.47 4.31
CA ALA A 401 16.70 -6.57 3.47
C ALA A 401 15.72 -5.77 4.35
N GLY A 402 15.99 -4.48 4.55
CA GLY A 402 15.09 -3.56 5.27
C GLY A 402 15.54 -3.06 6.64
N ASN A 403 16.77 -3.33 7.10
CA ASN A 403 17.29 -2.63 8.28
C ASN A 403 17.47 -1.13 7.99
N LYS A 404 16.80 -0.25 8.75
CA LYS A 404 16.72 1.20 8.50
C LYS A 404 18.09 1.91 8.53
N ASN A 405 19.09 1.32 9.19
CA ASN A 405 20.43 1.89 9.30
C ASN A 405 21.38 1.56 8.12
N ASP A 406 21.00 0.65 7.21
CA ASP A 406 21.90 0.14 6.15
C ASP A 406 21.42 0.39 4.71
N ALA A 407 20.41 1.24 4.54
CA ALA A 407 19.72 1.45 3.25
C ALA A 407 20.30 2.60 2.39
N SER A 408 21.49 3.10 2.71
CA SER A 408 22.14 4.20 1.97
C SER A 408 22.66 3.71 0.61
N PRO A 409 22.29 4.37 -0.51
CA PRO A 409 22.84 4.06 -1.83
C PRO A 409 24.38 4.15 -1.83
N PHE A 410 25.03 3.16 -2.42
CA PHE A 410 26.47 3.21 -2.66
C PHE A 410 26.75 4.15 -3.84
N LEU A 411 27.58 5.16 -3.62
CA LEU A 411 28.00 6.12 -4.67
C LEU A 411 29.34 5.70 -5.24
N CYS A 412 29.43 5.59 -6.55
CA CYS A 412 30.63 5.13 -7.23
C CYS A 412 30.77 5.72 -8.63
N THR A 413 31.97 5.59 -9.21
CA THR A 413 32.21 5.90 -10.61
C THR A 413 31.57 4.85 -11.51
N TYR A 414 31.39 5.18 -12.79
CA TYR A 414 30.83 4.25 -13.76
C TYR A 414 31.60 2.91 -13.83
N ASP A 415 32.94 2.96 -13.85
CA ASP A 415 33.79 1.77 -13.94
C ASP A 415 33.64 0.86 -12.70
N VAL A 416 33.46 1.46 -11.52
CA VAL A 416 33.18 0.70 -10.29
C VAL A 416 31.78 0.09 -10.37
N ALA A 417 30.79 0.82 -10.90
CA ALA A 417 29.44 0.30 -11.08
C ALA A 417 29.42 -0.91 -12.04
N THR A 418 30.11 -0.84 -13.17
CA THR A 418 30.21 -1.98 -14.11
C THR A 418 30.98 -3.14 -13.52
N HIS A 419 32.06 -2.87 -12.77
CA HIS A 419 32.79 -3.93 -12.07
C HIS A 419 31.92 -4.62 -11.01
N LEU A 420 31.11 -3.87 -10.26
CA LEU A 420 30.16 -4.45 -9.30
C LEU A 420 29.12 -5.34 -10.00
N CYS A 421 28.66 -4.99 -11.20
CA CYS A 421 27.81 -5.89 -11.99
C CYS A 421 28.50 -7.22 -12.30
N GLU A 422 29.79 -7.22 -12.65
CA GLU A 422 30.57 -8.45 -12.89
C GLU A 422 30.71 -9.28 -11.61
N VAL A 423 31.04 -8.64 -10.48
CA VAL A 423 31.17 -9.30 -9.18
C VAL A 423 29.87 -9.97 -8.77
N PHE A 424 28.75 -9.24 -8.81
CA PHE A 424 27.45 -9.79 -8.44
C PHE A 424 26.96 -10.85 -9.43
N SER A 425 27.26 -10.70 -10.72
CA SER A 425 26.97 -11.75 -11.70
C SER A 425 27.67 -13.07 -11.35
N HIS A 426 28.93 -13.00 -10.94
CA HIS A 426 29.68 -14.17 -10.50
C HIS A 426 29.12 -14.76 -9.20
N LEU A 427 28.77 -13.92 -8.23
CA LEU A 427 28.24 -14.35 -6.93
C LEU A 427 26.89 -15.05 -7.08
N GLU A 428 25.97 -14.47 -7.85
CA GLU A 428 24.61 -14.98 -8.05
C GLU A 428 24.53 -16.07 -9.10
N ARG A 429 25.53 -16.18 -9.98
CA ARG A 429 25.50 -16.97 -11.22
C ARG A 429 24.43 -16.49 -12.22
N ALA A 430 24.04 -15.22 -12.10
CA ALA A 430 23.07 -14.55 -12.96
C ALA A 430 23.77 -13.54 -13.87
N SER A 431 23.19 -13.22 -15.03
CA SER A 431 23.70 -12.16 -15.91
C SER A 431 23.20 -10.78 -15.46
N LEU A 432 23.82 -10.22 -14.43
CA LEU A 432 23.46 -8.92 -13.87
C LEU A 432 24.21 -7.79 -14.56
N HIS A 433 23.50 -6.75 -14.97
CA HIS A 433 24.10 -5.55 -15.58
C HIS A 433 23.39 -4.26 -15.15
N LEU A 434 23.90 -3.12 -15.58
CA LEU A 434 23.20 -1.83 -15.46
C LEU A 434 21.99 -1.82 -16.40
N PRO A 435 20.86 -1.19 -16.02
CA PRO A 435 19.72 -1.02 -16.92
C PRO A 435 20.09 -0.07 -18.04
N SER A 436 19.53 -0.25 -19.23
CA SER A 436 19.43 0.86 -20.19
C SER A 436 18.59 1.99 -19.60
N ALA A 437 18.72 3.22 -20.11
CA ALA A 437 17.91 4.34 -19.65
C ALA A 437 16.42 4.11 -19.94
N ASP A 438 16.09 3.33 -20.99
CA ASP A 438 14.71 2.93 -21.28
C ASP A 438 14.18 1.93 -20.25
N GLN A 439 14.96 0.90 -19.89
CA GLN A 439 14.57 -0.06 -18.84
C GLN A 439 14.40 0.63 -17.48
N TRP A 440 15.30 1.56 -17.13
CA TRP A 440 15.19 2.35 -15.91
C TRP A 440 13.91 3.19 -15.89
N GLU A 441 13.61 3.88 -16.99
CA GLU A 441 12.41 4.70 -17.10
C GLU A 441 11.13 3.86 -17.09
N MET A 442 11.09 2.72 -17.77
CA MET A 442 9.97 1.76 -17.69
C MET A 442 9.69 1.35 -16.25
N ALA A 443 10.74 0.98 -15.50
CA ALA A 443 10.65 0.60 -14.11
C ALA A 443 10.16 1.74 -13.19
N ALA A 444 10.65 2.97 -13.42
CA ALA A 444 10.29 4.15 -12.63
C ALA A 444 8.89 4.68 -12.93
N ARG A 445 8.48 4.62 -14.20
CA ARG A 445 7.30 5.31 -14.72
C ARG A 445 6.07 4.40 -14.76
N GLY A 446 6.23 3.12 -15.08
CA GLY A 446 5.10 2.29 -15.51
C GLY A 446 4.62 2.64 -16.92
N PRO A 447 3.55 2.00 -17.41
CA PRO A 447 3.20 1.99 -18.83
C PRO A 447 2.36 3.20 -19.28
N ASP A 448 1.73 3.91 -18.34
CA ASP A 448 0.74 4.95 -18.64
C ASP A 448 1.34 6.31 -19.03
N GLY A 449 2.65 6.50 -18.87
CA GLY A 449 3.32 7.72 -19.26
C GLY A 449 3.39 8.80 -18.18
N ARG A 450 3.02 8.49 -16.93
CA ARG A 450 3.00 9.44 -15.80
C ARG A 450 4.33 10.20 -15.61
N ARG A 451 4.27 11.39 -15.01
CA ARG A 451 5.47 12.22 -14.80
C ARG A 451 6.39 11.72 -13.68
N TYR A 452 5.83 11.27 -12.57
CA TYR A 452 6.52 10.79 -11.37
C TYR A 452 6.09 9.36 -11.06
N PRO A 453 6.84 8.58 -10.25
CA PRO A 453 6.46 7.21 -9.92
C PRO A 453 5.05 7.10 -9.30
N TRP A 454 4.68 8.09 -8.50
CA TRP A 454 3.38 8.18 -7.81
C TRP A 454 2.26 8.80 -8.64
N GLY A 455 2.55 9.34 -9.84
CA GLY A 455 1.55 9.99 -10.70
C GLY A 455 2.04 11.26 -11.38
N ASN A 456 1.12 12.11 -11.78
CA ASN A 456 1.37 13.34 -12.52
C ASN A 456 1.40 14.58 -11.63
N CYS A 457 0.71 14.54 -10.49
CA CYS A 457 0.74 15.63 -9.53
C CYS A 457 2.01 15.59 -8.67
N PHE A 458 2.56 16.77 -8.41
CA PHE A 458 3.67 16.91 -7.48
C PHE A 458 3.24 16.50 -6.07
N ARG A 459 4.11 15.80 -5.36
CA ARG A 459 3.90 15.41 -3.96
C ARG A 459 5.19 15.60 -3.18
N GLN A 460 5.11 16.26 -2.02
CA GLN A 460 6.27 16.46 -1.16
C GLN A 460 6.77 15.15 -0.54
N ASP A 461 5.86 14.23 -0.23
CA ASP A 461 6.15 12.89 0.30
C ASP A 461 6.41 11.83 -0.78
N GLY A 462 6.32 12.21 -2.06
CA GLY A 462 6.39 11.29 -3.19
C GLY A 462 7.72 10.53 -3.29
N GLN A 463 8.81 11.09 -2.78
CA GLN A 463 10.15 10.48 -2.79
C GLN A 463 10.22 9.08 -2.14
N LEU A 464 9.26 8.77 -1.26
CA LEU A 464 9.16 7.48 -0.59
C LEU A 464 8.21 6.50 -1.30
N ALA A 465 7.42 6.99 -2.26
CA ALA A 465 6.48 6.17 -3.00
C ALA A 465 7.21 5.23 -3.96
N ALA A 466 6.69 4.01 -4.08
CA ALA A 466 7.12 3.08 -5.11
C ALA A 466 6.48 3.44 -6.46
N SER A 467 7.14 3.05 -7.55
CA SER A 467 6.54 3.07 -8.89
C SER A 467 5.41 2.04 -8.99
N PRO A 468 4.62 2.03 -10.08
CA PRO A 468 3.59 1.01 -10.32
C PRO A 468 4.12 -0.42 -10.28
N TRP A 469 5.41 -0.62 -10.60
CA TRP A 469 6.08 -1.91 -10.55
C TRP A 469 6.74 -2.20 -9.20
N GLY A 470 6.56 -1.35 -8.20
CA GLY A 470 7.13 -1.51 -6.87
C GLY A 470 8.59 -1.05 -6.74
N MET A 471 9.16 -0.42 -7.76
CA MET A 471 10.51 0.14 -7.69
C MET A 471 10.51 1.33 -6.73
N LYS A 472 11.34 1.29 -5.70
CA LYS A 472 11.46 2.36 -4.69
C LYS A 472 12.69 3.19 -4.96
N LYS A 473 12.72 4.41 -4.43
CA LYS A 473 13.90 5.27 -4.42
C LYS A 473 14.44 5.66 -5.82
N GLY A 474 13.65 5.56 -6.88
CA GLY A 474 14.09 5.88 -8.25
C GLY A 474 14.50 7.36 -8.42
N PRO A 475 13.56 8.32 -8.33
CA PRO A 475 13.89 9.74 -8.30
C PRO A 475 14.29 10.17 -6.88
N GLN A 476 15.45 9.70 -6.41
CA GLN A 476 16.09 10.24 -5.22
C GLN A 476 17.13 11.29 -5.57
N ASN A 477 17.69 11.93 -4.53
CA ASN A 477 18.69 13.00 -4.64
C ASN A 477 20.07 12.51 -5.14
N VAL A 478 20.10 11.41 -5.89
CA VAL A 478 21.29 10.72 -6.38
C VAL A 478 21.01 10.24 -7.81
N TYR A 479 21.99 10.43 -8.69
CA TYR A 479 21.94 9.94 -10.07
C TYR A 479 22.19 8.42 -10.10
N GLU A 480 21.45 7.70 -10.94
CA GLU A 480 21.67 6.27 -11.16
C GLU A 480 22.32 6.04 -12.52
N TRP A 481 23.42 5.28 -12.55
CA TRP A 481 24.11 4.89 -13.78
C TRP A 481 23.26 3.93 -14.62
N THR A 482 23.33 4.13 -15.93
CA THR A 482 22.70 3.24 -16.93
C THR A 482 23.76 2.59 -17.81
N GLY A 483 23.43 1.50 -18.52
CA GLY A 483 24.31 0.87 -19.50
C GLY A 483 24.51 1.67 -20.79
N ASP A 484 23.77 2.76 -20.99
CA ASP A 484 23.75 3.49 -22.25
C ASP A 484 24.98 4.40 -22.44
N VAL A 485 25.42 4.48 -23.69
CA VAL A 485 26.49 5.39 -24.14
C VAL A 485 25.88 6.43 -25.05
N GLY A 486 25.94 7.69 -24.63
CA GLY A 486 25.49 8.84 -25.38
C GLY A 486 26.51 9.34 -26.42
N PRO A 487 26.20 10.48 -27.07
CA PRO A 487 27.11 11.11 -28.03
C PRO A 487 28.49 11.38 -27.43
N ALA A 488 29.52 11.28 -28.26
CA ALA A 488 30.93 11.45 -27.87
C ALA A 488 31.40 10.54 -26.71
N GLY A 489 30.75 9.40 -26.51
CA GLY A 489 31.11 8.43 -25.47
C GLY A 489 30.62 8.78 -24.07
N SER A 490 29.79 9.83 -23.94
CA SER A 490 29.19 10.22 -22.65
C SER A 490 28.40 9.06 -22.03
N ARG A 491 28.34 9.02 -20.70
CA ARG A 491 27.52 8.04 -19.95
C ARG A 491 26.18 8.66 -19.62
N ILE A 492 25.11 7.86 -19.66
CA ILE A 492 23.78 8.34 -19.30
C ILE A 492 23.47 8.01 -17.85
N VAL A 493 22.98 9.01 -17.12
CA VAL A 493 22.40 8.84 -15.78
C VAL A 493 20.93 9.23 -15.76
N CYS A 494 20.16 8.53 -14.92
CA CYS A 494 18.75 8.80 -14.67
C CYS A 494 18.53 9.33 -13.24
N GLY A 495 17.41 10.00 -13.00
CA GLY A 495 17.07 10.53 -11.67
C GLY A 495 17.92 11.74 -11.27
N GLY A 496 18.49 11.71 -10.06
CA GLY A 496 19.44 12.74 -9.59
C GLY A 496 18.88 13.91 -8.82
N GLN A 497 17.56 14.11 -8.84
CA GLN A 497 16.90 15.08 -7.98
C GLN A 497 15.66 14.46 -7.37
N ALA A 498 15.40 14.83 -6.11
CA ALA A 498 14.28 14.31 -5.33
C ALA A 498 12.89 14.61 -5.95
N THR A 499 12.84 15.51 -6.93
CA THR A 499 11.64 15.90 -7.67
C THR A 499 11.80 15.73 -9.19
N ALA A 500 12.80 14.96 -9.63
CA ALA A 500 13.03 14.70 -11.05
C ALA A 500 11.86 13.92 -11.65
N PRO A 501 11.37 14.31 -12.85
CA PRO A 501 10.49 13.46 -13.64
C PRO A 501 11.14 12.09 -13.93
N CYS A 502 10.33 11.05 -14.13
CA CYS A 502 10.82 9.74 -14.56
C CYS A 502 11.57 9.80 -15.91
N ALA A 503 11.23 10.77 -16.77
CA ALA A 503 11.93 11.01 -18.05
C ALA A 503 13.34 11.60 -17.92
N ALA A 504 13.73 12.06 -16.73
CA ALA A 504 14.95 12.84 -16.56
C ALA A 504 16.18 11.97 -16.84
N ARG A 505 16.93 12.37 -17.88
CA ARG A 505 18.20 11.77 -18.29
C ARG A 505 19.23 12.87 -18.44
N HIS A 506 20.47 12.59 -18.06
CA HIS A 506 21.58 13.52 -18.22
C HIS A 506 22.79 12.78 -18.78
N ALA A 507 23.52 13.45 -19.69
CA ALA A 507 24.79 12.96 -20.18
C ALA A 507 25.92 13.44 -19.27
N VAL A 508 26.71 12.49 -18.77
CA VAL A 508 27.95 12.72 -18.03
C VAL A 508 29.11 12.52 -18.99
N SER A 509 29.99 13.52 -19.09
CA SER A 509 31.15 13.47 -19.97
C SER A 509 32.04 12.26 -19.65
N ALA A 510 32.51 11.55 -20.68
CA ALA A 510 33.47 10.46 -20.51
C ALA A 510 34.81 10.93 -19.89
N ALA A 511 35.13 12.23 -20.03
CA ALA A 511 36.32 12.82 -19.43
C ALA A 511 36.17 13.07 -17.92
N ASP A 512 34.94 13.04 -17.39
CA ASP A 512 34.66 13.24 -15.97
C ASP A 512 34.73 11.92 -15.20
N ALA A 513 35.95 11.42 -15.01
CA ALA A 513 36.21 10.18 -14.28
C ALA A 513 35.85 10.26 -12.78
N ALA A 514 35.59 11.47 -12.25
CA ALA A 514 35.23 11.70 -10.86
C ALA A 514 33.72 11.74 -10.63
N ALA A 515 32.91 11.73 -11.70
CA ALA A 515 31.46 11.70 -11.58
C ALA A 515 31.00 10.48 -10.78
N GLN A 516 30.07 10.70 -9.85
CA GLN A 516 29.52 9.66 -8.98
C GLN A 516 28.02 9.49 -9.20
N GLY A 517 27.60 8.24 -9.14
CA GLY A 517 26.20 7.82 -9.16
C GLY A 517 26.03 6.51 -8.41
N SER A 518 24.79 6.19 -8.07
CA SER A 518 24.43 4.85 -7.59
C SER A 518 24.12 3.91 -8.76
N LEU A 519 23.88 2.63 -8.46
CA LEU A 519 23.53 1.63 -9.45
C LEU A 519 22.36 0.77 -9.00
N ARG A 520 21.68 0.18 -9.98
CA ARG A 520 20.75 -0.94 -9.81
C ARG A 520 21.14 -2.05 -10.76
N PHE A 521 20.92 -3.28 -10.29
CA PHE A 521 21.01 -4.43 -11.16
C PHE A 521 19.70 -4.67 -11.87
N ILE A 522 19.82 -5.13 -13.11
CA ILE A 522 18.76 -5.75 -13.88
C ILE A 522 19.19 -7.18 -14.24
N LEU A 523 18.19 -8.05 -14.33
CA LEU A 523 18.29 -9.41 -14.87
C LEU A 523 17.17 -9.58 -15.90
N GLU A 524 17.51 -9.98 -17.12
CA GLU A 524 16.51 -10.29 -18.15
C GLU A 524 15.63 -11.46 -17.70
N GLY A 525 14.33 -11.38 -17.97
CA GLY A 525 13.41 -12.50 -17.78
C GLY A 525 13.63 -13.59 -18.83
N GLU A 526 13.21 -14.81 -18.53
CA GLU A 526 13.20 -15.86 -19.54
C GLU A 526 12.20 -15.54 -20.65
N PRO A 527 12.54 -15.77 -21.92
CA PRO A 527 11.58 -15.65 -23.01
C PRO A 527 10.44 -16.66 -22.84
N ASP A 528 9.24 -16.23 -23.21
CA ASP A 528 8.00 -17.03 -23.14
C ASP A 528 8.00 -18.28 -24.03
#